data_AF-A0A524CD80-F1
#
_entry.id   AF-A0A524CD80-F1
#
_cell.length_a   1.000
_cell.length_b   1.000
_cell.length_c   1.000
_cell.angle_alpha   90.00
_cell.angle_beta   90.00
_cell.angle_gamma   90.00
#
_symmetry.space_group_name_H-M   'P 1'
#
loop_
_entity.id
_entity.type
_entity.pdbx_description
1 polymer ?
#
loop_
_entity_poly.entity_id
_entity_poly.type
_entity_poly.pdbx_seq_one_letter_code
_entity_poly.pdbx_strand_id
1 'polypeptide(L)' 'MDEKRFKSSVSIIGEWNWEKLARCIVCNLPIKENDPALKCPYCKNYAHRDHLLEWIKIKGKCPFCGRRINLDSFK' A
#
# COMPACT_ATOMS: atom_id res chain seq x y z
N MET A 1 26.01 -7.31 47.66
CA MET A 1 26.59 -6.59 46.50
C MET A 1 25.73 -6.92 45.31
N ASP A 2 24.72 -6.09 45.08
CA ASP A 2 23.61 -6.34 44.17
C ASP A 2 24.03 -6.24 42.70
N GLU A 3 23.92 -7.37 41.99
CA GLU A 3 24.19 -7.52 40.57
C GLU A 3 23.07 -6.85 39.74
N LYS A 4 23.06 -5.52 39.70
CA LYS A 4 22.15 -4.77 38.82
C LYS A 4 22.82 -4.54 37.46
N ARG A 5 22.40 -5.26 36.41
CA ARG A 5 22.40 -4.84 34.98
C ARG A 5 22.08 -6.04 34.08
N PHE A 6 21.26 -5.99 33.03
CA PHE A 6 20.52 -4.95 32.34
C PHE A 6 19.45 -5.70 31.52
N LYS A 7 18.16 -5.54 31.81
CA LYS A 7 17.08 -6.16 31.04
C LYS A 7 16.80 -5.30 29.80
N SER A 8 17.45 -5.58 28.67
CA SER A 8 17.06 -4.95 27.41
C SER A 8 15.92 -5.74 26.76
N SER A 9 14.69 -5.23 26.88
CA SER A 9 13.58 -5.62 26.01
C SER A 9 13.82 -5.03 24.62
N VAL A 10 14.66 -5.69 23.82
CA VAL A 10 14.84 -5.36 22.41
C VAL A 10 13.59 -5.81 21.66
N SER A 11 12.86 -4.86 21.06
CA SER A 11 11.86 -5.15 20.04
C SER A 11 12.44 -4.77 18.67
N ILE A 12 12.64 -5.76 17.82
CA ILE A 12 13.03 -5.53 16.42
C ILE A 12 11.80 -4.99 15.69
N ILE A 13 11.82 -3.72 15.28
CA ILE A 13 10.76 -3.11 14.46
C ILE A 13 11.22 -3.11 13.00
N GLY A 14 10.84 -4.17 12.29
CA GLY A 14 10.97 -4.27 10.84
C GLY A 14 12.37 -4.63 10.31
N GLU A 15 12.36 -5.16 9.10
CA GLU A 15 13.54 -5.47 8.32
C GLU A 15 13.73 -4.43 7.22
N TRP A 16 14.97 -4.08 6.94
CA TRP A 16 15.33 -3.22 5.83
C TRP A 16 15.00 -3.90 4.48
N ASN A 17 14.43 -3.15 3.53
CA ASN A 17 14.24 -3.58 2.14
C ASN A 17 14.55 -2.42 1.18
N TRP A 18 15.65 -2.54 0.44
CA TRP A 18 16.33 -1.46 -0.28
C TRP A 18 15.81 -1.17 -1.69
N GLU A 19 14.80 -1.89 -2.17
CA GLU A 19 14.21 -1.71 -3.50
C GLU A 19 12.69 -1.57 -3.41
N LYS A 20 12.20 -0.75 -2.46
CA LYS A 20 10.77 -0.64 -2.16
C LYS A 20 9.98 0.04 -3.28
N LEU A 21 9.72 -0.72 -4.34
CA LEU A 21 8.81 -0.36 -5.41
C LEU A 21 7.39 -0.30 -4.86
N ALA A 22 6.64 0.73 -5.27
CA ALA A 22 5.22 0.81 -4.99
C ALA A 22 4.54 -0.45 -5.53
N ARG A 23 3.72 -1.12 -4.71
CA ARG A 23 3.00 -2.32 -5.14
C ARG A 23 1.58 -1.97 -5.45
N CYS A 24 1.06 -2.55 -6.53
CA CYS A 24 -0.33 -2.42 -6.88
C CYS A 24 -1.21 -3.12 -5.83
N ILE A 25 -2.11 -2.39 -5.18
CA ILE A 25 -3.03 -2.96 -4.17
C ILE A 25 -4.06 -3.95 -4.72
N VAL A 26 -4.11 -4.16 -6.04
CA VAL A 26 -5.00 -5.14 -6.67
C VAL A 26 -4.27 -6.43 -7.03
N CYS A 27 -3.13 -6.34 -7.72
CA CYS A 27 -2.39 -7.53 -8.19
C CYS A 27 -1.12 -7.84 -7.37
N ASN A 28 -0.75 -7.01 -6.39
CA ASN A 28 0.44 -7.12 -5.54
C ASN A 28 1.80 -7.13 -6.26
N LEU A 29 1.82 -6.85 -7.57
CA LEU A 29 3.02 -6.67 -8.36
C LEU A 29 3.59 -5.25 -8.18
N PRO A 30 4.93 -5.09 -8.28
CA PRO A 30 5.55 -3.76 -8.30
C PRO A 30 5.06 -2.96 -9.51
N ILE A 31 4.82 -1.68 -9.27
CA ILE A 31 4.53 -0.66 -10.27
C ILE A 31 5.88 -0.07 -10.67
N LYS A 32 6.25 -0.21 -11.94
CA LYS A 32 7.48 0.36 -12.50
C LYS A 32 7.26 1.83 -12.87
N GLU A 33 8.34 2.56 -13.11
CA GLU A 33 8.30 4.01 -13.40
C GLU A 33 7.44 4.37 -14.61
N ASN A 34 7.33 3.48 -15.60
CA ASN A 34 6.55 3.70 -16.82
C ASN A 34 5.16 3.03 -16.80
N ASP A 35 4.79 2.36 -15.70
CA ASP A 35 3.47 1.73 -15.61
C ASP A 35 2.40 2.80 -15.30
N PRO A 36 1.29 2.85 -16.05
CA PRO A 36 0.19 3.74 -15.73
C PRO A 36 -0.40 3.33 -14.38
N ALA A 37 -0.32 4.23 -13.40
CA ALA A 37 -0.78 3.98 -12.04
C ALA A 37 -1.69 5.07 -11.53
N LEU A 38 -2.64 4.68 -10.68
CA LEU A 38 -3.53 5.57 -9.95
C LEU A 38 -3.33 5.34 -8.45
N LYS A 39 -3.55 6.41 -7.68
CA LYS A 39 -3.57 6.33 -6.22
C LYS A 39 -5.00 6.46 -5.71
N CYS A 40 -5.38 5.68 -4.71
CA CYS A 40 -6.66 5.87 -4.06
C CYS A 40 -6.75 7.29 -3.45
N PRO A 41 -7.83 8.07 -3.70
CA PRO A 41 -7.96 9.43 -3.17
C PRO A 41 -8.02 9.48 -1.64
N TYR A 42 -8.35 8.36 -0.98
CA TYR A 42 -8.52 8.31 0.46
C TYR A 42 -7.37 7.68 1.25
N CYS A 43 -6.76 6.60 0.75
CA CYS A 43 -5.65 5.93 1.44
C CYS A 43 -4.31 6.07 0.73
N LYS A 44 -4.26 6.75 -0.41
CA LYS A 44 -3.05 7.07 -1.17
C LYS A 44 -2.21 5.86 -1.61
N ASN A 45 -2.72 4.65 -1.44
CA ASN A 45 -2.06 3.45 -1.94
C ASN A 45 -2.18 3.37 -3.46
N TYR A 46 -1.14 2.84 -4.10
CA TYR A 46 -1.00 2.78 -5.54
C TYR A 46 -1.60 1.50 -6.12
N ALA A 47 -2.13 1.60 -7.33
CA ALA A 47 -2.52 0.48 -8.18
C ALA A 47 -2.24 0.80 -9.65
N HIS A 48 -1.99 -0.23 -10.45
CA HIS A 48 -2.07 -0.10 -11.91
C HIS A 48 -3.44 0.46 -12.29
N ARG A 49 -3.44 1.39 -13.26
CA ARG A 49 -4.62 2.14 -13.68
C ARG A 49 -5.78 1.21 -14.02
N ASP A 50 -5.57 0.27 -14.94
CA ASP A 50 -6.63 -0.62 -15.42
C ASP A 50 -7.19 -1.51 -14.31
N HIS A 51 -6.32 -2.05 -13.44
CA HIS A 51 -6.75 -2.86 -12.32
C HIS A 51 -7.60 -2.08 -11.31
N LEU A 52 -7.22 -0.83 -11.01
CA LEU A 52 -8.00 -0.02 -10.08
C LEU A 52 -9.35 0.38 -10.68
N LEU A 53 -9.38 0.76 -11.96
CA LEU A 53 -10.61 1.18 -12.63
C LEU A 53 -11.61 0.03 -12.76
N GLU A 54 -11.17 -1.15 -13.21
CA GLU A 54 -12.05 -2.33 -13.32
C GLU A 54 -12.56 -2.78 -11.96
N TRP A 55 -11.71 -2.73 -10.93
CA TRP A 55 -12.13 -3.03 -9.57
C TRP A 55 -13.23 -2.07 -9.09
N ILE A 56 -13.05 -0.77 -9.31
CA ILE A 56 -14.01 0.25 -8.89
C ILE A 56 -15.31 0.13 -9.70
N LYS A 57 -15.24 -0.20 -10.98
CA LYS A 57 -16.42 -0.43 -11.83
C LYS A 57 -17.31 -1.56 -11.29
N ILE A 58 -16.71 -2.64 -10.78
CA ILE A 58 -17.45 -3.81 -10.26
C ILE A 58 -17.83 -3.63 -8.79
N LYS A 59 -16.93 -3.10 -7.95
CA LYS A 59 -17.08 -3.08 -6.48
C LYS A 59 -17.41 -1.71 -5.89
N GLY A 60 -17.13 -0.63 -6.61
CA GLY A 60 -17.37 0.75 -6.17
C GLY A 60 -16.57 1.20 -4.95
N LYS A 61 -15.50 0.49 -4.56
CA LYS A 61 -14.72 0.78 -3.35
C LYS A 61 -13.24 0.42 -3.48
N CYS A 62 -12.41 1.07 -2.67
CA CYS A 62 -10.99 0.77 -2.57
C CYS A 62 -10.76 -0.65 -2.04
N PRO A 63 -9.90 -1.47 -2.69
CA PRO A 63 -9.56 -2.80 -2.20
C PRO A 63 -8.74 -2.75 -0.90
N PHE A 64 -7.99 -1.67 -0.66
CA PHE A 64 -7.12 -1.53 0.51
C PHE A 64 -7.84 -0.93 1.74
N CYS A 65 -8.52 0.21 1.58
CA CYS A 65 -9.15 0.90 2.72
C CYS A 65 -10.67 0.76 2.78
N GLY A 66 -11.32 0.10 1.82
CA GLY A 66 -12.76 -0.16 1.83
C GLY A 66 -13.67 1.05 1.55
N ARG A 67 -13.12 2.27 1.47
CA ARG A 67 -13.91 3.48 1.17
C ARG A 67 -14.45 3.45 -0.25
N ARG A 68 -15.69 3.92 -0.43
CA ARG A 68 -16.30 4.05 -1.76
C ARG A 68 -15.51 5.02 -2.62
N ILE A 69 -15.30 4.67 -3.88
CA ILE A 69 -14.62 5.53 -4.86
C ILE A 69 -15.53 5.64 -6.09
N ASN A 70 -15.69 6.85 -6.61
CA ASN A 70 -16.34 7.08 -7.91
C ASN A 70 -15.26 7.19 -9.01
N LEU A 71 -15.49 6.58 -10.17
CA LEU A 71 -14.59 6.67 -11.33
C LEU A 71 -14.32 8.11 -11.79
N ASP A 72 -15.28 9.02 -11.58
CA ASP A 72 -15.14 10.44 -11.90
C ASP A 72 -14.02 11.13 -11.09
N SER A 73 -13.58 10.52 -9.98
CA SER A 73 -12.46 11.01 -9.17
C SER A 73 -11.09 10.91 -9.86
N PHE A 74 -11.03 10.32 -11.06
CA PHE A 74 -9.81 10.09 -11.84
C PHE A 74 -9.87 10.66 -13.27
N LYS A 75 -10.91 11.43 -13.60
CA LYS A 75 -10.93 12.26 -14.82
C LYS A 75 -10.10 13.53 -14.59
#